data_AF-A0A845BEN6-F1
#
_entry.id   AF-A0A845BEN6-F1
#
_cell.length_a   1.000
_cell.length_b   1.000
_cell.length_c   1.000
_cell.angle_alpha   90.00
_cell.angle_beta   90.00
_cell.angle_gamma   90.00
#
_symmetry.space_group_name_H-M   'P 1'
#
loop_
_entity.id
_entity.type
_entity.pdbx_description
1 polymer ?
#
loop_
_entity_poly.entity_id
_entity_poly.type
_entity_poly.pdbx_seq_one_letter_code
_entity_poly.pdbx_strand_id
1 'polypeptide(L)'
;MLDPRDLALELYGAVLEGGSLEPQLAAVARALKAETGFISRIPLASDAPPGTRATALYAIDPDILAEYETDWLRHDPRVAVALRQPRGVLSFNRLCPPRDFARSMFWNEFGRRRISGSGFHTLSASVTEPDDTIGVLSVHRPQGGEPFGAEEEAFLAALYPHLRGALQAESRLRLAQARAAVLEAGLEALPQGIAVIGRHGRLLHANAALRAMAALRDGLALTPAGLDLADPAARQALRHALDLVLAVRSGRVRLLPDGTGLSIPRPSGAPAWVAQALPLRAGSGGPFADLAGAVVLVADRTRRRPPSAVLLQRLLGLTPAEARLAAGLAAGQDLRQQARRRGVSPETLRSHLAAIRRKTGCRRQAELVALVLQTCA
;
A
#
# COMPACT_ATOMS: atom_id res chain seq x y z
N MET A 1 -9.21 19.83 -37.16
CA MET A 1 -9.36 19.06 -35.91
C MET A 1 -8.12 18.18 -35.79
N LEU A 2 -7.49 18.10 -34.61
CA LEU A 2 -6.37 17.17 -34.37
C LEU A 2 -6.83 15.72 -34.66
N ASP A 3 -5.93 14.85 -35.14
CA ASP A 3 -6.24 13.43 -35.32
C ASP A 3 -6.40 12.77 -33.93
N PRO A 4 -7.54 12.10 -33.63
CA PRO A 4 -7.71 11.33 -32.40
C PRO A 4 -6.58 10.33 -32.13
N ARG A 5 -5.89 9.83 -33.17
CA ARG A 5 -4.78 8.88 -33.05
C ARG A 5 -3.53 9.51 -32.46
N ASP A 6 -3.22 10.76 -32.81
CA ASP A 6 -2.05 11.46 -32.28
C ASP A 6 -2.25 11.74 -30.78
N LEU A 7 -3.45 12.17 -30.40
CA LEU A 7 -3.84 12.35 -28.99
C LEU A 7 -3.81 11.04 -28.20
N ALA A 8 -4.16 9.92 -28.83
CA ALA A 8 -4.07 8.61 -28.20
C ALA A 8 -2.62 8.22 -27.88
N LEU A 9 -1.68 8.47 -28.79
CA LEU A 9 -0.26 8.19 -28.56
C LEU A 9 0.31 9.02 -27.40
N GLU A 10 0.00 10.32 -27.37
CA GLU A 10 0.40 11.20 -26.26
C GLU A 10 -0.19 10.76 -24.92
N LEU A 11 -1.42 10.25 -24.93
CA LEU A 11 -2.09 9.72 -23.74
C LEU A 11 -1.38 8.49 -23.17
N TYR A 12 -0.99 7.54 -24.03
CA TYR A 12 -0.23 6.38 -23.57
C TYR A 12 1.16 6.76 -23.08
N GLY A 13 1.83 7.72 -23.74
CA GLY A 13 3.12 8.24 -23.28
C GLY A 13 3.05 8.77 -21.85
N ALA A 14 2.07 9.64 -21.56
CA ALA A 14 1.88 10.21 -20.23
C ALA A 14 1.63 9.15 -19.14
N VAL A 15 0.81 8.13 -19.43
CA VAL A 15 0.55 7.03 -18.49
C VAL A 15 1.80 6.22 -18.19
N LEU A 16 2.64 5.96 -19.20
CA LEU A 16 3.89 5.19 -19.02
C LEU A 16 4.96 5.98 -18.26
N GLU A 17 4.99 7.30 -18.42
CA GLU A 17 5.90 8.19 -17.71
C GLU A 17 5.43 8.50 -16.27
N GLY A 18 4.17 8.16 -15.93
CA GLY A 18 3.57 8.48 -14.64
C GLY A 18 3.30 9.98 -14.46
N GLY A 19 3.17 10.72 -15.57
CA GLY A 19 2.91 12.15 -15.57
C GLY A 19 1.42 12.49 -15.35
N SER A 20 1.15 13.76 -15.07
CA SER A 20 -0.21 14.30 -15.04
C SER A 20 -0.86 14.20 -16.43
N LEU A 21 -2.16 13.90 -16.48
CA LEU A 21 -2.95 13.90 -17.72
C LEU A 21 -3.48 15.29 -18.12
N GLU A 22 -3.07 16.35 -17.41
CA GLU A 22 -3.47 17.73 -17.71
C GLU A 22 -3.11 18.20 -19.12
N PRO A 23 -1.91 17.93 -19.67
CA PRO A 23 -1.59 18.31 -21.04
C PRO A 23 -2.52 17.65 -22.06
N GLN A 24 -2.84 16.37 -21.85
CA GLN A 24 -3.73 15.61 -22.73
C GLN A 24 -5.17 16.09 -22.59
N LEU A 25 -5.64 16.38 -21.38
CA LEU A 25 -6.93 17.02 -21.15
C LEU A 25 -7.02 18.37 -21.86
N ALA A 26 -5.98 19.21 -21.79
CA ALA A 26 -5.93 20.49 -22.48
C ALA A 26 -5.94 20.34 -24.01
N ALA A 27 -5.30 19.30 -24.55
CA ALA A 27 -5.32 19.00 -25.98
C ALA A 27 -6.72 18.55 -26.44
N VAL A 28 -7.39 17.68 -25.67
CA VAL A 28 -8.78 17.27 -25.91
C VAL A 28 -9.74 18.46 -25.82
N ALA A 29 -9.61 19.29 -24.79
CA ALA A 29 -10.44 20.47 -24.61
C ALA A 29 -10.29 21.46 -25.77
N ARG A 30 -9.05 21.75 -26.21
CA ARG A 30 -8.80 22.59 -27.38
C ARG A 30 -9.37 22.00 -28.67
N ALA A 31 -9.20 20.69 -28.90
CA ALA A 31 -9.76 20.01 -30.07
C ALA A 31 -11.30 20.09 -30.11
N LEU A 32 -11.94 20.03 -28.95
CA LEU A 32 -13.38 20.14 -28.78
C LEU A 32 -13.89 21.58 -28.60
N LYS A 33 -13.01 22.60 -28.71
CA LYS A 33 -13.34 24.01 -28.43
C LYS A 33 -14.09 24.16 -27.09
N ALA A 34 -13.65 23.42 -26.09
CA ALA A 34 -14.16 23.51 -24.73
C ALA A 34 -13.43 24.62 -23.97
N GLU A 35 -14.14 25.33 -23.11
CA GLU A 35 -13.60 26.38 -22.26
C GLU A 35 -12.90 25.78 -21.04
N THR A 36 -13.49 24.74 -20.47
CA THR A 36 -13.00 24.10 -19.25
C THR A 36 -13.11 22.58 -19.33
N GLY A 37 -12.38 21.87 -18.49
CA GLY A 37 -12.49 20.42 -18.38
C GLY A 37 -11.79 19.87 -17.15
N PHE A 38 -12.16 18.65 -16.78
CA PHE A 38 -11.46 17.91 -15.73
C PHE A 38 -11.50 16.40 -16.01
N ILE A 39 -10.51 15.69 -15.48
CA ILE A 39 -10.56 14.24 -15.29
C ILE A 39 -10.75 14.00 -13.80
N SER A 40 -11.75 13.19 -13.44
CA SER A 40 -12.00 12.80 -12.06
C SER A 40 -12.18 11.31 -11.89
N ARG A 41 -12.00 10.87 -10.65
CA ARG A 41 -12.21 9.49 -10.22
C ARG A 41 -13.28 9.44 -9.15
N ILE A 42 -14.23 8.53 -9.36
CA ILE A 42 -15.40 8.33 -8.52
C ILE A 42 -15.34 6.91 -7.93
N PRO A 43 -15.05 6.73 -6.64
CA PRO A 43 -15.14 5.44 -5.97
C PRO A 43 -16.59 4.96 -5.92
N LEU A 44 -16.82 3.67 -6.16
CA LEU A 44 -18.14 3.03 -6.07
C LEU A 44 -18.44 2.45 -4.67
N ALA A 45 -17.49 2.51 -3.73
CA ALA A 45 -17.64 1.92 -2.41
C ALA A 45 -18.40 2.85 -1.42
N SER A 46 -19.55 2.34 -0.92
CA SER A 46 -20.33 2.74 0.28
C SER A 46 -21.23 3.99 0.22
N ASP A 47 -22.55 3.78 0.40
CA ASP A 47 -23.67 4.55 1.02
C ASP A 47 -23.68 6.10 1.15
N ALA A 48 -22.65 6.80 0.69
CA ALA A 48 -22.56 8.24 0.56
C ALA A 48 -22.62 8.62 -0.93
N PRO A 49 -23.01 9.85 -1.30
CA PRO A 49 -22.81 10.30 -2.68
C PRO A 49 -21.32 10.10 -3.05
N PRO A 50 -21.03 9.67 -4.28
CA PRO A 50 -19.67 9.39 -4.69
C PRO A 50 -18.77 10.59 -4.42
N GLY A 51 -17.80 10.46 -3.51
CA GLY A 51 -16.75 11.46 -3.37
C GLY A 51 -15.92 11.46 -4.65
N THR A 52 -16.05 12.47 -5.49
CA THR A 52 -15.20 12.61 -6.68
C THR A 52 -13.90 13.30 -6.26
N ARG A 53 -12.79 12.92 -6.90
CA ARG A 53 -11.55 13.68 -6.81
C ARG A 53 -10.99 13.89 -8.20
N ALA A 54 -10.83 15.14 -8.58
CA ALA A 54 -10.16 15.49 -9.83
C ALA A 54 -8.67 15.16 -9.77
N THR A 55 -8.16 14.63 -10.88
CA THR A 55 -6.77 14.23 -11.07
C THR A 55 -6.07 15.03 -12.17
N ALA A 56 -6.84 15.77 -12.98
CA ALA A 56 -6.32 16.71 -13.97
C ALA A 56 -7.36 17.82 -14.23
N LEU A 57 -6.90 19.06 -14.33
CA LEU A 57 -7.72 20.24 -14.57
C LEU A 57 -7.33 20.96 -15.86
N TYR A 58 -8.31 21.57 -16.52
CA TYR A 58 -8.10 22.48 -17.63
C TYR A 58 -8.96 23.73 -17.44
N ALA A 59 -8.31 24.87 -17.19
CA ALA A 59 -8.95 26.18 -17.03
C ALA A 59 -10.07 26.21 -15.97
N ILE A 60 -9.93 25.39 -14.91
CA ILE A 60 -10.83 25.38 -13.76
C ILE A 60 -10.03 25.80 -12.54
N ASP A 61 -10.59 26.72 -11.76
CA ASP A 61 -10.06 27.10 -10.45
C ASP A 61 -10.19 25.91 -9.47
N PRO A 62 -9.09 25.41 -8.87
CA PRO A 62 -9.13 24.30 -7.92
C PRO A 62 -10.05 24.53 -6.72
N ASP A 63 -10.19 25.76 -6.24
CA ASP A 63 -11.02 26.08 -5.07
C ASP A 63 -12.51 25.99 -5.43
N ILE A 64 -12.87 26.47 -6.63
CA ILE A 64 -14.23 26.31 -7.18
C ILE A 64 -14.56 24.83 -7.37
N LEU A 65 -13.59 24.04 -7.83
CA LEU A 65 -13.81 22.61 -7.98
C LEU A 65 -13.97 21.91 -6.64
N ALA A 66 -13.15 22.24 -5.64
CA ALA A 66 -13.29 21.67 -4.30
C ALA A 66 -14.66 21.99 -3.66
N GLU A 67 -15.15 23.23 -3.84
CA GLU A 67 -16.52 23.62 -3.48
C GLU A 67 -17.55 22.77 -4.22
N TYR A 68 -17.38 22.58 -5.54
CA TYR A 68 -18.26 21.72 -6.32
C TYR A 68 -18.29 20.28 -5.82
N GLU A 69 -17.12 19.65 -5.62
CA GLU A 69 -16.99 18.26 -5.20
C GLU A 69 -17.62 18.02 -3.82
N THR A 70 -17.51 18.99 -2.91
CA THR A 70 -17.98 18.88 -1.52
C THR A 70 -19.45 19.24 -1.36
N ASP A 71 -19.88 20.36 -1.95
CA ASP A 71 -21.17 20.98 -1.61
C ASP A 71 -22.23 20.76 -2.70
N TRP A 72 -21.83 20.69 -3.98
CA TRP A 72 -22.75 20.78 -5.11
C TRP A 72 -22.87 19.53 -5.97
N LEU A 73 -21.89 18.61 -5.93
CA LEU A 73 -21.87 17.39 -6.74
C LEU A 73 -23.16 16.58 -6.64
N ARG A 74 -23.68 16.41 -5.42
CA ARG A 74 -24.92 15.67 -5.14
C ARG A 74 -26.18 16.36 -5.68
N HIS A 75 -26.09 17.66 -5.98
CA HIS A 75 -27.19 18.47 -6.49
C HIS A 75 -27.13 18.61 -8.01
N ASP A 76 -26.03 18.25 -8.66
CA ASP A 76 -25.90 18.28 -10.11
C ASP A 76 -26.77 17.17 -10.75
N PRO A 77 -27.84 17.52 -11.50
CA PRO A 77 -28.72 16.53 -12.13
C PRO A 77 -27.99 15.63 -13.13
N ARG A 78 -26.86 16.08 -13.70
CA ARG A 78 -26.04 15.30 -14.63
C ARG A 78 -25.43 14.08 -13.94
N VAL A 79 -25.01 14.21 -12.67
CA VAL A 79 -24.42 13.10 -11.90
C VAL A 79 -25.41 11.95 -11.75
N ALA A 80 -26.64 12.25 -11.34
CA ALA A 80 -27.69 11.25 -11.18
C ALA A 80 -28.03 10.52 -12.50
N VAL A 81 -28.04 11.24 -13.62
CA VAL A 81 -28.28 10.65 -14.94
C VAL A 81 -27.09 9.79 -15.36
N ALA A 82 -25.85 10.28 -15.22
CA ALA A 82 -24.64 9.58 -15.63
C ALA A 82 -24.44 8.24 -14.92
N LEU A 83 -24.81 8.15 -13.64
CA LEU A 83 -24.70 6.92 -12.85
C LEU A 83 -25.59 5.80 -13.41
N ARG A 84 -26.71 6.14 -14.06
CA ARG A 84 -27.66 5.18 -14.66
C ARG A 84 -27.32 4.80 -16.10
N GLN A 85 -26.38 5.49 -16.74
CA GLN A 85 -25.99 5.21 -18.12
C GLN A 85 -24.90 4.13 -18.19
N PRO A 86 -24.87 3.34 -19.27
CA PRO A 86 -23.70 2.52 -19.56
C PRO A 86 -22.44 3.39 -19.71
N ARG A 87 -21.29 2.79 -19.42
CA ARG A 87 -19.99 3.49 -19.56
C ARG A 87 -19.68 3.71 -21.03
N GLY A 88 -19.17 4.89 -21.34
CA GLY A 88 -19.04 5.35 -22.72
C GLY A 88 -19.00 6.87 -22.82
N VAL A 89 -19.15 7.36 -24.04
CA VAL A 89 -19.36 8.78 -24.34
C VAL A 89 -20.78 9.18 -23.94
N LEU A 90 -20.88 10.24 -23.15
CA LEU A 90 -22.12 10.78 -22.59
C LEU A 90 -22.29 12.22 -23.08
N SER A 91 -23.33 12.45 -23.89
CA SER A 91 -23.73 13.77 -24.34
C SER A 91 -24.81 14.30 -23.40
N PHE A 92 -24.45 15.21 -22.49
CA PHE A 92 -25.41 15.73 -21.52
C PHE A 92 -26.45 16.66 -22.16
N ASN A 93 -26.20 17.19 -23.35
CA ASN A 93 -27.25 17.90 -24.10
C ASN A 93 -28.45 16.99 -24.43
N ARG A 94 -28.23 15.66 -24.56
CA ARG A 94 -29.29 14.68 -24.77
C ARG A 94 -29.79 14.07 -23.46
N LEU A 95 -28.88 13.76 -22.54
CA LEU A 95 -29.18 13.08 -21.29
C LEU A 95 -29.78 13.99 -20.21
N CYS A 96 -29.44 15.27 -20.24
CA CYS A 96 -29.95 16.32 -19.36
C CYS A 96 -30.16 17.59 -20.21
N PRO A 97 -31.28 17.68 -20.95
CA PRO A 97 -31.51 18.74 -21.93
C PRO A 97 -31.23 20.14 -21.37
N PRO A 98 -30.63 21.07 -22.14
CA PRO A 98 -30.25 22.40 -21.66
C PRO A 98 -31.38 23.18 -20.97
N ARG A 99 -32.62 22.99 -21.44
CA ARG A 99 -33.82 23.59 -20.84
C ARG A 99 -34.05 23.12 -19.40
N ASP A 100 -33.86 21.83 -19.14
CA ASP A 100 -34.11 21.23 -17.83
C ASP A 100 -32.94 21.53 -16.89
N PHE A 101 -31.71 21.43 -17.42
CA PHE A 101 -30.51 21.80 -16.68
C PHE A 101 -30.54 23.27 -16.23
N ALA A 102 -30.95 24.19 -17.10
CA ALA A 102 -31.08 25.62 -16.78
C ALA A 102 -32.09 25.92 -15.65
N ARG A 103 -33.05 25.02 -15.40
CA ARG A 103 -34.05 25.15 -14.33
C ARG A 103 -33.62 24.53 -13.01
N SER A 104 -32.52 23.77 -12.99
CA SER A 104 -32.04 23.11 -11.78
C SER A 104 -31.58 24.12 -10.72
N MET A 105 -31.73 23.75 -9.44
CA MET A 105 -31.16 24.51 -8.32
C MET A 105 -29.64 24.65 -8.48
N PHE A 106 -28.97 23.55 -8.81
CA PHE A 106 -27.53 23.52 -9.08
C PHE A 106 -27.11 24.59 -10.08
N TRP A 107 -27.79 24.69 -11.23
CA TRP A 107 -27.43 25.68 -12.24
C TRP A 107 -27.67 27.12 -11.77
N ASN A 108 -28.77 27.39 -11.09
CA ASN A 108 -29.13 28.76 -10.72
C ASN A 108 -28.34 29.29 -9.51
N GLU A 109 -27.95 28.42 -8.58
CA GLU A 109 -27.23 28.80 -7.36
C GLU A 109 -25.70 28.68 -7.51
N PHE A 110 -25.20 27.64 -8.21
CA PHE A 110 -23.77 27.44 -8.43
C PHE A 110 -23.34 27.82 -9.85
N GLY A 111 -23.94 27.18 -10.87
CA GLY A 111 -23.54 27.35 -12.28
C GLY A 111 -23.49 28.80 -12.77
N ARG A 112 -24.57 29.56 -12.52
CA ARG A 112 -24.67 30.96 -12.94
C ARG A 112 -23.91 31.93 -12.06
N ARG A 113 -23.87 31.70 -10.74
CA ARG A 113 -23.35 32.68 -9.78
C ARG A 113 -21.87 32.48 -9.43
N ARG A 114 -21.41 31.23 -9.37
CA ARG A 114 -20.03 30.89 -8.96
C ARG A 114 -19.10 30.70 -10.16
N ILE A 115 -19.59 30.09 -11.24
CA ILE A 115 -18.78 29.83 -12.44
C ILE A 115 -19.21 30.65 -13.67
N SER A 116 -19.97 31.73 -13.46
CA SER A 116 -20.34 32.72 -14.49
C SER A 116 -20.96 32.13 -15.76
N GLY A 117 -21.69 31.02 -15.64
CA GLY A 117 -22.31 30.36 -16.78
C GLY A 117 -21.35 29.46 -17.59
N SER A 118 -20.10 29.26 -17.14
CA SER A 118 -19.25 28.17 -17.62
C SER A 118 -19.82 26.81 -17.19
N GLY A 119 -19.31 25.72 -17.76
CA GLY A 119 -19.73 24.39 -17.32
C GLY A 119 -21.11 23.94 -17.82
N PHE A 120 -21.77 24.66 -18.73
CA PHE A 120 -23.19 24.45 -19.08
C PHE A 120 -23.40 23.27 -20.04
N HIS A 121 -22.82 23.36 -21.23
CA HIS A 121 -22.85 22.26 -22.18
C HIS A 121 -21.75 21.29 -21.80
N THR A 122 -22.06 19.99 -21.72
CA THR A 122 -21.09 18.99 -21.25
C THR A 122 -21.06 17.79 -22.16
N LEU A 123 -19.85 17.41 -22.52
CA LEU A 123 -19.55 16.15 -23.19
C LEU A 123 -18.55 15.41 -22.31
N SER A 124 -18.85 14.15 -22.00
CA SER A 124 -18.02 13.35 -21.10
C SER A 124 -17.76 11.97 -21.66
N ALA A 125 -16.71 11.33 -21.15
CA ALA A 125 -16.45 9.91 -21.34
C ALA A 125 -16.25 9.26 -19.97
N SER A 126 -16.90 8.13 -19.75
CA SER A 126 -16.80 7.37 -18.49
C SER A 126 -16.22 5.96 -18.71
N VAL A 127 -15.38 5.54 -17.78
CA VAL A 127 -14.61 4.29 -17.84
C VAL A 127 -14.70 3.59 -16.49
N THR A 128 -15.04 2.30 -16.48
CA THR A 128 -14.86 1.47 -15.29
C THR A 128 -13.38 1.10 -15.16
N GLU A 129 -12.80 1.48 -14.03
CA GLU A 129 -11.45 1.11 -13.61
C GLU A 129 -11.48 -0.17 -12.74
N PRO A 130 -10.36 -0.91 -12.62
CA PRO A 130 -10.32 -2.21 -11.93
C PRO A 130 -10.43 -2.18 -10.40
N ASP A 131 -10.43 -1.00 -9.78
CA ASP A 131 -10.47 -0.78 -8.33
C ASP A 131 -11.82 -0.23 -7.87
N ASP A 132 -12.91 -0.69 -8.49
CA ASP A 132 -14.28 -0.21 -8.26
C ASP A 132 -14.40 1.32 -8.34
N THR A 133 -13.65 1.92 -9.26
CA THR A 133 -13.64 3.36 -9.52
C THR A 133 -14.18 3.62 -10.93
N ILE A 134 -14.88 4.74 -11.09
CA ILE A 134 -15.23 5.28 -12.40
C ILE A 134 -14.30 6.46 -12.70
N GLY A 135 -13.51 6.34 -13.76
CA GLY A 135 -12.79 7.45 -14.35
C GLY A 135 -13.72 8.23 -15.27
N VAL A 136 -13.77 9.55 -15.13
CA VAL A 136 -14.61 10.45 -15.93
C VAL A 136 -13.75 11.55 -16.50
N LEU A 137 -13.74 11.70 -17.82
CA LEU A 137 -13.27 12.90 -18.50
C LEU A 137 -14.50 13.74 -18.85
N SER A 138 -14.52 15.01 -18.47
CA SER A 138 -15.59 15.95 -18.79
C SER A 138 -15.01 17.23 -19.36
N VAL A 139 -15.58 17.69 -20.47
CA VAL A 139 -15.28 19.00 -21.05
C VAL A 139 -16.54 19.83 -21.16
N HIS A 140 -16.38 21.15 -21.06
CA HIS A 140 -17.51 22.05 -20.96
C HIS A 140 -17.41 23.26 -21.89
N ARG A 141 -18.57 23.73 -22.35
CA ARG A 141 -18.75 25.03 -23.01
C ARG A 141 -19.73 25.89 -22.18
N PRO A 142 -19.61 27.22 -22.24
CA PRO A 142 -20.47 28.13 -21.48
C PRO A 142 -21.91 28.14 -22.02
N GLN A 143 -22.84 28.67 -21.22
CA GLN A 143 -24.27 28.75 -21.54
C GLN A 143 -24.57 29.51 -22.84
N GLY A 144 -23.78 30.53 -23.17
CA GLY A 144 -23.91 31.29 -24.41
C GLY A 144 -23.22 30.66 -25.63
N GLY A 145 -22.52 29.54 -25.46
CA GLY A 145 -21.80 28.85 -26.53
C GLY A 145 -22.66 27.82 -27.28
N GLU A 146 -22.12 27.30 -28.38
CA GLU A 146 -22.80 26.23 -29.13
C GLU A 146 -22.72 24.89 -28.36
N PRO A 147 -23.85 24.16 -28.22
CA PRO A 147 -23.85 22.83 -27.66
C PRO A 147 -22.93 21.88 -28.44
N PHE A 148 -22.29 20.92 -27.77
CA PHE A 148 -21.61 19.81 -28.45
C PHE A 148 -22.59 19.05 -29.34
N GLY A 149 -22.19 18.86 -30.62
CA GLY A 149 -22.97 18.21 -31.65
C GLY A 149 -22.43 16.84 -32.05
N ALA A 150 -22.89 16.32 -33.19
CA ALA A 150 -22.53 14.99 -33.67
C ALA A 150 -21.04 14.85 -34.02
N GLU A 151 -20.40 15.93 -34.47
CA GLU A 151 -18.96 15.93 -34.80
C GLU A 151 -18.09 15.75 -33.55
N GLU A 152 -18.39 16.50 -32.48
CA GLU A 152 -17.66 16.38 -31.21
C GLU A 152 -17.91 15.04 -30.52
N GLU A 153 -19.15 14.53 -30.58
CA GLU A 153 -19.47 13.18 -30.11
C GLU A 153 -18.68 12.11 -30.87
N ALA A 154 -18.59 12.21 -32.20
CA ALA A 154 -17.84 11.28 -33.03
C ALA A 154 -16.33 11.34 -32.75
N PHE A 155 -15.80 12.55 -32.53
CA PHE A 155 -14.40 12.74 -32.12
C PHE A 155 -14.10 12.05 -30.78
N LEU A 156 -14.92 12.29 -29.75
CA LEU A 156 -14.70 11.68 -28.44
C LEU A 156 -14.95 10.17 -28.49
N ALA A 157 -15.88 9.69 -29.33
CA ALA A 157 -16.11 8.27 -29.55
C ALA A 157 -14.91 7.58 -30.21
N ALA A 158 -14.23 8.24 -31.14
CA ALA A 158 -12.99 7.74 -31.74
C ALA A 158 -11.83 7.67 -30.73
N LEU A 159 -11.75 8.64 -29.80
CA LEU A 159 -10.73 8.66 -28.74
C LEU A 159 -11.05 7.71 -27.57
N TYR A 160 -12.33 7.42 -27.32
CA TYR A 160 -12.81 6.62 -26.20
C TYR A 160 -12.07 5.28 -25.96
N PRO A 161 -11.83 4.40 -26.95
CA PRO A 161 -11.13 3.15 -26.69
C PRO A 161 -9.71 3.36 -26.15
N HIS A 162 -9.06 4.45 -26.54
CA HIS A 162 -7.72 4.81 -26.07
C HIS A 162 -7.76 5.39 -24.66
N LEU A 163 -8.71 6.31 -24.40
CA LEU A 163 -8.96 6.83 -23.05
C LEU A 163 -9.24 5.70 -22.06
N ARG A 164 -10.10 4.75 -22.45
CA ARG A 164 -10.43 3.58 -21.65
C ARG A 164 -9.18 2.75 -21.34
N GLY A 165 -8.38 2.44 -22.36
CA GLY A 165 -7.15 1.66 -22.19
C GLY A 165 -6.13 2.34 -21.28
N ALA A 166 -5.92 3.65 -21.47
CA ALA A 166 -4.98 4.46 -20.70
C ALA A 166 -5.38 4.55 -19.22
N LEU A 167 -6.63 4.94 -18.91
CA LEU A 167 -7.12 5.06 -17.53
C LEU A 167 -7.13 3.71 -16.80
N GLN A 168 -7.50 2.62 -17.50
CA GLN A 168 -7.44 1.28 -16.93
C GLN A 168 -6.00 0.84 -16.65
N ALA A 169 -5.05 1.15 -17.54
CA ALA A 169 -3.64 0.83 -17.33
C ALA A 169 -3.05 1.61 -16.15
N GLU A 170 -3.31 2.92 -16.08
CA GLU A 170 -2.90 3.80 -14.97
C GLU A 170 -3.45 3.28 -13.63
N SER A 171 -4.74 2.91 -13.59
CA SER A 171 -5.38 2.37 -12.38
C SER A 171 -4.76 1.04 -11.93
N ARG A 172 -4.47 0.12 -12.85
CA ARG A 172 -3.77 -1.12 -12.53
C ARG A 172 -2.38 -0.87 -11.97
N LEU A 173 -1.64 0.07 -12.56
CA LEU A 173 -0.30 0.44 -12.11
C LEU A 173 -0.35 1.05 -10.70
N ARG A 174 -1.25 2.03 -10.48
CA ARG A 174 -1.49 2.66 -9.18
C ARG A 174 -1.85 1.63 -8.11
N LEU A 175 -2.77 0.70 -8.40
CA LEU A 175 -3.17 -0.35 -7.46
C LEU A 175 -2.01 -1.30 -7.14
N ALA A 176 -1.21 -1.67 -8.14
CA ALA A 176 -0.03 -2.50 -7.95
C ALA A 176 1.02 -1.80 -7.08
N GLN A 177 1.28 -0.51 -7.32
CA GLN A 177 2.18 0.33 -6.53
C GLN A 177 1.69 0.51 -5.09
N ALA A 178 0.39 0.78 -4.88
CA ALA A 178 -0.20 0.90 -3.55
C ALA A 178 -0.07 -0.41 -2.77
N ARG A 179 -0.34 -1.55 -3.40
CA ARG A 179 -0.15 -2.88 -2.79
C ARG A 179 1.31 -3.12 -2.41
N ALA A 180 2.25 -2.78 -3.30
CA ALA A 180 3.68 -2.91 -3.02
C ALA A 180 4.10 -2.03 -1.83
N ALA A 181 3.64 -0.78 -1.80
CA ALA A 181 3.94 0.16 -0.71
C ALA A 181 3.40 -0.33 0.64
N VAL A 182 2.19 -0.89 0.68
CA VAL A 182 1.62 -1.47 1.92
C VAL A 182 2.43 -2.68 2.39
N LEU A 183 2.84 -3.56 1.48
CA LEU A 183 3.68 -4.71 1.82
C LEU A 183 5.06 -4.26 2.33
N GLU A 184 5.67 -3.28 1.67
CA GLU A 184 6.95 -2.70 2.10
C GLU A 184 6.85 -2.04 3.47
N ALA A 185 5.80 -1.24 3.71
CA ALA A 185 5.52 -0.67 5.03
C ALA A 185 5.37 -1.75 6.11
N GLY A 186 4.76 -2.89 5.76
CA GLY A 186 4.69 -4.07 6.63
C GLY A 186 6.07 -4.65 6.97
N LEU A 187 6.98 -4.79 5.99
CA LEU A 187 8.35 -5.26 6.22
C LEU A 187 9.16 -4.28 7.07
N GLU A 188 8.97 -2.98 6.86
CA GLU A 188 9.62 -1.90 7.62
C GLU A 188 9.19 -1.86 9.08
N ALA A 189 7.95 -2.27 9.38
CA ALA A 189 7.43 -2.33 10.75
C ALA A 189 7.95 -3.54 11.56
N LEU A 190 8.56 -4.54 10.92
CA LEU A 190 9.02 -5.75 11.60
C LEU A 190 10.31 -5.51 12.41
N PRO A 191 10.41 -6.02 13.65
CA PRO A 191 11.59 -5.84 14.50
C PRO A 191 12.78 -6.71 14.09
N GLN A 192 12.55 -7.78 13.32
CA GLN A 192 13.60 -8.62 12.75
C GLN A 192 14.23 -7.93 11.54
N GLY A 193 15.54 -8.08 11.37
CA GLY A 193 16.22 -7.66 10.15
C GLY A 193 15.78 -8.53 8.98
N ILE A 194 15.38 -7.92 7.87
CA ILE A 194 14.94 -8.62 6.66
C ILE A 194 15.80 -8.17 5.50
N ALA A 195 16.45 -9.12 4.83
CA ALA A 195 17.08 -8.92 3.53
C ALA A 195 16.34 -9.75 2.47
N VAL A 196 15.94 -9.10 1.38
CA VAL A 196 15.47 -9.78 0.18
C VAL A 196 16.65 -9.86 -0.79
N ILE A 197 17.03 -11.08 -1.14
CA ILE A 197 18.16 -11.40 -2.02
C ILE A 197 17.60 -11.92 -3.33
N GLY A 198 18.00 -11.30 -4.45
CA GLY A 198 17.60 -11.73 -5.79
C GLY A 198 18.33 -12.98 -6.25
N ARG A 199 17.95 -13.53 -7.41
CA ARG A 199 18.52 -14.79 -7.95
C ARG A 199 20.05 -14.81 -8.11
N HIS A 200 20.66 -13.63 -8.23
CA HIS A 200 22.10 -13.45 -8.43
C HIS A 200 22.85 -13.13 -7.14
N GLY A 201 22.24 -13.31 -5.96
CA GLY A 201 22.84 -12.95 -4.68
C GLY A 201 22.80 -11.45 -4.34
N ARG A 202 22.31 -10.60 -5.26
CA ARG A 202 22.19 -9.16 -5.03
C ARG A 202 21.15 -8.84 -3.96
N LEU A 203 21.44 -7.85 -3.12
CA LEU A 203 20.44 -7.30 -2.20
C LEU A 203 19.40 -6.50 -3.00
N LEU A 204 18.14 -6.90 -2.91
CA LEU A 204 17.00 -6.20 -3.52
C LEU A 204 16.33 -5.24 -2.53
N HIS A 205 16.26 -5.63 -1.25
CA HIS A 205 15.63 -4.83 -0.22
C HIS A 205 16.23 -5.15 1.16
N ALA A 206 16.33 -4.14 2.02
CA ALA A 206 16.70 -4.28 3.44
C ALA A 206 15.83 -3.37 4.30
N ASN A 207 15.08 -3.95 5.23
CA ASN A 207 14.21 -3.17 6.11
C ASN A 207 15.01 -2.32 7.14
N ALA A 208 14.35 -1.40 7.83
CA ALA A 208 14.94 -0.53 8.83
C ALA A 208 15.70 -1.29 9.92
N ALA A 209 15.16 -2.43 10.39
CA ALA A 209 15.80 -3.24 11.40
C ALA A 209 17.16 -3.79 10.94
N LEU A 210 17.26 -4.33 9.71
CA LEU A 210 18.53 -4.83 9.18
C LEU A 210 19.53 -3.70 8.93
N ARG A 211 19.06 -2.56 8.40
CA ARG A 211 19.89 -1.36 8.22
C ARG A 211 20.45 -0.86 9.55
N ALA A 212 19.64 -0.87 10.61
CA ALA A 212 20.09 -0.51 11.95
C ALA A 212 21.11 -1.51 12.52
N MET A 213 20.95 -2.82 12.27
CA MET A 213 21.95 -3.83 12.64
C MET A 213 23.28 -3.61 11.92
N ALA A 214 23.24 -3.36 10.60
CA ALA A 214 24.44 -3.10 9.80
C ALA A 214 25.16 -1.81 10.22
N ALA A 215 24.40 -0.77 10.62
CA ALA A 215 24.96 0.49 11.10
C ALA A 215 25.81 0.35 12.38
N LEU A 216 25.60 -0.72 13.17
CA LEU A 216 26.44 -1.03 14.33
C LEU A 216 27.87 -1.45 13.95
N ARG A 217 28.09 -1.83 12.67
CA ARG A 217 29.39 -2.32 12.15
C ARG A 217 29.97 -3.47 12.99
N ASP A 218 29.08 -4.33 13.47
CA ASP A 218 29.41 -5.36 14.45
C ASP A 218 29.16 -6.77 13.89
N GLY A 219 29.82 -7.07 12.76
CA GLY A 219 29.82 -8.41 12.16
C GLY A 219 28.91 -8.61 10.96
N LEU A 220 28.02 -7.65 10.65
CA LEU A 220 27.13 -7.64 9.48
C LEU A 220 27.27 -6.33 8.71
N ALA A 221 27.39 -6.42 7.40
CA ALA A 221 27.43 -5.28 6.50
C ALA A 221 26.48 -5.47 5.32
N LEU A 222 25.91 -4.36 4.84
CA LEU A 222 25.15 -4.30 3.59
C LEU A 222 26.06 -3.73 2.51
N THR A 223 26.24 -4.47 1.42
CA THR A 223 27.09 -4.09 0.29
C THR A 223 26.27 -4.10 -1.00
N PRO A 224 26.74 -3.43 -2.08
CA PRO A 224 26.11 -3.56 -3.40
C PRO A 224 26.04 -5.01 -3.90
N ALA A 225 26.96 -5.87 -3.43
CA ALA A 225 27.02 -7.29 -3.77
C ALA A 225 26.08 -8.17 -2.93
N GLY A 226 25.47 -7.64 -1.86
CA GLY A 226 24.63 -8.42 -0.95
C GLY A 226 24.94 -8.20 0.53
N LEU A 227 24.48 -9.17 1.33
CA LEU A 227 24.78 -9.27 2.75
C LEU A 227 26.19 -9.87 2.94
N ASP A 228 27.08 -9.15 3.63
CA ASP A 228 28.41 -9.65 4.00
C ASP A 228 28.55 -9.77 5.51
N LEU A 229 29.28 -10.81 5.93
CA LEU A 229 29.48 -11.17 7.33
C LEU A 229 30.98 -11.16 7.62
N ALA A 230 31.40 -10.54 8.73
CA ALA A 230 32.83 -10.40 9.05
C ALA A 230 33.50 -11.77 9.30
N ASP A 231 32.77 -12.67 9.98
CA ASP A 231 33.25 -14.02 10.31
C ASP A 231 33.29 -14.92 9.06
N PRO A 232 34.43 -15.54 8.71
CA PRO A 232 34.55 -16.40 7.54
C PRO A 232 33.61 -17.62 7.55
N ALA A 233 33.40 -18.25 8.71
CA ALA A 233 32.54 -19.43 8.82
C ALA A 233 31.06 -19.05 8.63
N ALA A 234 30.62 -17.94 9.25
CA ALA A 234 29.29 -17.40 9.05
C ALA A 234 29.05 -16.98 7.59
N ARG A 235 30.05 -16.36 6.95
CA ARG A 235 29.99 -16.01 5.51
C ARG A 235 29.82 -17.26 4.64
N GLN A 236 30.56 -18.33 4.91
CA GLN A 236 30.42 -19.60 4.20
C GLN A 236 29.04 -20.23 4.43
N ALA A 237 28.55 -20.23 5.68
CA ALA A 237 27.22 -20.74 6.01
C ALA A 237 26.11 -19.95 5.31
N LEU A 238 26.23 -18.62 5.21
CA LEU A 238 25.27 -17.78 4.47
C LEU A 238 25.26 -18.15 2.98
N ARG A 239 26.43 -18.27 2.35
CA ARG A 239 26.54 -18.68 0.95
C ARG A 239 25.89 -20.04 0.71
N HIS A 240 26.21 -21.02 1.56
CA HIS A 240 25.63 -22.36 1.49
C HIS A 240 24.10 -22.33 1.64
N ALA A 241 23.58 -21.57 2.61
CA ALA A 241 22.14 -21.42 2.83
C ALA A 241 21.43 -20.79 1.62
N LEU A 242 22.03 -19.76 1.01
CA LEU A 242 21.52 -19.12 -0.20
C LEU A 242 21.54 -20.09 -1.41
N ASP A 243 22.63 -20.83 -1.60
CA ASP A 243 22.76 -21.83 -2.67
C ASP A 243 21.70 -22.93 -2.55
N LEU A 244 21.47 -23.44 -1.33
CA LEU A 244 20.43 -24.43 -1.05
C LEU A 244 19.03 -23.90 -1.38
N VAL A 245 18.72 -22.68 -0.93
CA VAL A 245 17.42 -22.03 -1.17
C VAL A 245 17.16 -21.84 -2.66
N LEU A 246 18.17 -21.39 -3.41
CA LEU A 246 18.09 -21.23 -4.85
C LEU A 246 17.97 -22.58 -5.58
N ALA A 247 18.64 -23.63 -5.09
CA ALA A 247 18.55 -24.98 -5.64
C ALA A 247 17.16 -25.61 -5.44
N VAL A 248 16.50 -25.40 -4.29
CA VAL A 248 15.13 -25.88 -4.03
C VAL A 248 14.12 -25.30 -5.03
N ARG A 249 14.34 -24.05 -5.48
CA ARG A 249 13.48 -23.43 -6.51
C ARG A 249 13.53 -24.18 -7.84
N SER A 250 14.69 -24.72 -8.21
CA SER A 250 14.88 -25.46 -9.46
C SER A 250 14.25 -26.86 -9.46
N GLY A 251 13.56 -27.25 -8.37
CA GLY A 251 12.99 -28.59 -8.21
C GLY A 251 14.04 -29.68 -7.95
N ARG A 252 15.32 -29.31 -7.81
CA ARG A 252 16.45 -30.24 -7.65
C ARG A 252 16.57 -30.82 -6.24
N VAL A 253 16.00 -30.18 -5.22
CA VAL A 253 16.16 -30.56 -3.80
C VAL A 253 14.89 -30.23 -2.99
N ARG A 254 14.51 -31.09 -2.04
CA ARG A 254 13.53 -30.76 -0.99
C ARG A 254 14.25 -30.08 0.19
N LEU A 255 13.76 -28.92 0.61
CA LEU A 255 14.37 -28.14 1.70
C LEU A 255 14.22 -28.90 3.03
N LEU A 256 15.35 -29.28 3.65
CA LEU A 256 15.38 -29.72 5.04
C LEU A 256 15.39 -28.47 5.95
N PRO A 257 14.60 -28.43 7.04
CA PRO A 257 14.43 -27.22 7.88
C PRO A 257 15.72 -26.65 8.49
N ASP A 258 16.75 -27.48 8.64
CA ASP A 258 17.91 -27.19 9.49
C ASP A 258 19.10 -26.60 8.72
N GLY A 259 19.13 -26.72 7.38
CA GLY A 259 20.30 -26.37 6.56
C GLY A 259 20.45 -24.88 6.22
N THR A 260 19.47 -24.05 6.58
CA THR A 260 19.45 -22.61 6.20
C THR A 260 19.58 -21.66 7.38
N GLY A 261 19.71 -22.19 8.60
CA GLY A 261 20.01 -21.40 9.80
C GLY A 261 21.51 -21.16 9.96
N LEU A 262 21.89 -19.96 10.40
CA LEU A 262 23.27 -19.61 10.72
C LEU A 262 23.36 -18.69 11.94
N SER A 263 24.50 -18.77 12.62
CA SER A 263 24.87 -17.83 13.68
C SER A 263 25.79 -16.76 13.09
N ILE A 264 25.59 -15.50 13.48
CA ILE A 264 26.41 -14.36 13.06
C ILE A 264 27.13 -13.84 14.30
N PRO A 265 28.39 -14.24 14.51
CA PRO A 265 29.21 -13.73 15.60
C PRO A 265 29.41 -12.22 15.50
N ARG A 266 29.50 -11.57 16.66
CA ARG A 266 29.68 -10.12 16.75
C ARG A 266 31.08 -9.82 17.29
N PRO A 267 31.94 -9.07 16.55
CA PRO A 267 33.28 -8.68 17.00
C PRO A 267 33.32 -8.00 18.38
N SER A 268 32.25 -7.31 18.79
CA SER A 268 32.13 -6.72 20.12
C SER A 268 32.06 -7.73 21.28
N GLY A 269 31.88 -9.02 20.99
CA GLY A 269 31.64 -10.07 22.00
C GLY A 269 30.19 -10.14 22.49
N ALA A 270 29.29 -9.29 21.98
CA ALA A 270 27.87 -9.39 22.27
C ALA A 270 27.26 -10.71 21.73
N PRO A 271 26.14 -11.20 22.28
CA PRO A 271 25.50 -12.42 21.81
C PRO A 271 25.21 -12.38 20.30
N ALA A 272 25.56 -13.48 19.63
CA ALA A 272 25.43 -13.61 18.18
C ALA A 272 23.99 -13.37 17.71
N TRP A 273 23.85 -12.74 16.54
CA TRP A 273 22.59 -12.74 15.82
C TRP A 273 22.33 -14.12 15.23
N VAL A 274 21.06 -14.47 15.07
CA VAL A 274 20.68 -15.71 14.38
C VAL A 274 19.99 -15.34 13.09
N ALA A 275 20.44 -15.91 11.99
CA ALA A 275 19.83 -15.73 10.70
C ALA A 275 19.25 -17.02 10.12
N GLN A 276 18.24 -16.88 9.28
CA GLN A 276 17.65 -17.99 8.53
C GLN A 276 17.34 -17.53 7.11
N ALA A 277 17.80 -18.30 6.12
CA ALA A 277 17.42 -18.11 4.73
C ALA A 277 16.17 -18.93 4.37
N LEU A 278 15.21 -18.29 3.70
CA LEU A 278 13.94 -18.87 3.28
C LEU A 278 13.74 -18.66 1.78
N PRO A 279 13.19 -19.64 1.04
CA PRO A 279 12.90 -19.47 -0.39
C PRO A 279 11.79 -18.46 -0.63
N LEU A 280 12.08 -17.44 -1.45
CA LEU A 280 11.07 -16.55 -1.98
C LEU A 280 10.58 -17.07 -3.32
N ARG A 281 9.41 -17.69 -3.32
CA ARG A 281 8.74 -18.15 -4.55
C ARG A 281 7.93 -17.00 -5.14
N ALA A 282 8.46 -16.33 -6.16
CA ALA A 282 7.63 -15.50 -7.04
C ALA A 282 6.89 -16.42 -8.03
N GLY A 283 5.66 -16.05 -8.40
CA GLY A 283 4.85 -16.80 -9.36
C GLY A 283 5.63 -17.13 -10.64
N SER A 284 5.46 -18.36 -11.15
CA SER A 284 6.19 -18.86 -12.31
C SER A 284 5.81 -18.08 -13.58
N GLY A 285 6.80 -17.54 -14.29
CA GLY A 285 6.67 -17.23 -15.73
C GLY A 285 6.50 -15.76 -16.16
N GLY A 286 6.91 -14.78 -15.35
CA GLY A 286 6.84 -13.35 -15.73
C GLY A 286 8.19 -12.63 -15.86
N PRO A 287 8.23 -11.39 -16.36
CA PRO A 287 9.44 -10.54 -16.45
C PRO A 287 10.11 -10.27 -15.09
N PHE A 288 9.41 -10.56 -13.99
CA PHE A 288 9.88 -10.44 -12.62
C PHE A 288 10.35 -11.78 -12.01
N ALA A 289 10.56 -12.83 -12.81
CA ALA A 289 11.17 -14.09 -12.34
C ALA A 289 12.53 -13.87 -11.66
N ASP A 290 13.17 -12.75 -11.99
CA ASP A 290 14.39 -12.21 -11.45
C ASP A 290 14.33 -11.80 -9.98
N LEU A 291 13.13 -11.49 -9.49
CA LEU A 291 12.82 -11.19 -8.09
C LEU A 291 12.62 -12.47 -7.26
N ALA A 292 12.56 -13.64 -7.89
CA ALA A 292 12.60 -14.91 -7.16
C ALA A 292 14.02 -15.12 -6.60
N GLY A 293 14.12 -15.42 -5.31
CA GLY A 293 15.40 -15.52 -4.63
C GLY A 293 15.24 -16.01 -3.20
N ALA A 294 15.89 -15.35 -2.25
CA ALA A 294 15.85 -15.73 -0.84
C ALA A 294 15.43 -14.55 0.04
N VAL A 295 14.72 -14.84 1.12
CA VAL A 295 14.56 -13.92 2.25
C VAL A 295 15.50 -14.37 3.36
N VAL A 296 16.36 -13.48 3.85
CA VAL A 296 17.19 -13.72 5.02
C VAL A 296 16.60 -12.95 6.19
N LEU A 297 16.10 -13.69 7.18
CA LEU A 297 15.62 -13.14 8.45
C LEU A 297 16.77 -13.13 9.45
N VAL A 298 17.03 -12.00 10.09
CA VAL A 298 18.08 -11.82 11.10
C VAL A 298 17.43 -11.38 12.41
N ALA A 299 17.53 -12.22 13.44
CA ALA A 299 16.97 -11.96 14.76
C ALA A 299 18.07 -11.57 15.75
N ASP A 300 17.86 -10.44 16.43
CA ASP A 300 18.68 -10.05 17.57
C ASP A 300 18.17 -10.70 18.85
N ARG A 301 18.91 -11.70 19.36
CA ARG A 301 18.55 -12.40 20.60
C ARG A 301 18.69 -11.54 21.84
N THR A 302 19.50 -10.48 21.80
CA THR A 302 19.68 -9.54 22.93
C THR A 302 18.52 -8.58 23.07
N ARG A 303 17.82 -8.31 21.95
CA ARG A 303 16.68 -7.40 21.88
C ARG A 303 15.32 -8.10 21.94
N ARG A 304 15.27 -9.38 22.36
CA ARG A 304 14.01 -10.05 22.71
C ARG A 304 13.36 -9.27 23.84
N ARG A 305 12.55 -8.27 23.49
CA ARG A 305 11.74 -7.55 24.46
C ARG A 305 10.70 -8.55 24.96
N PRO A 306 10.64 -8.83 26.27
CA PRO A 306 9.51 -9.56 26.79
C PRO A 306 8.23 -8.80 26.40
N PRO A 307 7.14 -9.50 26.10
CA PRO A 307 5.89 -8.83 25.79
C PRO A 307 5.49 -7.87 26.90
N SER A 308 4.85 -6.76 26.51
CA SER A 308 4.46 -5.75 27.47
C SER A 308 3.48 -6.36 28.48
N ALA A 309 3.60 -5.97 29.75
CA ALA A 309 2.67 -6.43 30.77
C ALA A 309 1.22 -6.08 30.43
N VAL A 310 0.96 -5.01 29.67
CA VAL A 310 -0.39 -4.65 29.20
C VAL A 310 -0.91 -5.68 28.18
N LEU A 311 -0.07 -6.11 27.24
CA LEU A 311 -0.43 -7.12 26.26
C LEU A 311 -0.73 -8.47 26.93
N LEU A 312 0.10 -8.88 27.89
CA LEU A 312 -0.11 -10.12 28.64
C LEU A 312 -1.39 -10.09 29.50
N GLN A 313 -1.77 -8.95 30.06
CA GLN A 313 -3.06 -8.82 30.76
C GLN A 313 -4.23 -9.10 29.81
N ARG A 314 -4.21 -8.49 28.62
CA ARG A 314 -5.27 -8.63 27.62
C ARG A 314 -5.37 -10.05 27.07
N LEU A 315 -4.23 -10.65 26.72
CA LEU A 315 -4.21 -11.95 26.05
C LEU A 315 -4.36 -13.14 26.99
N LEU A 316 -3.89 -13.03 28.24
CA LEU A 316 -3.84 -14.14 29.19
C LEU A 316 -4.75 -13.93 30.43
N GLY A 317 -5.56 -12.86 30.46
CA GLY A 317 -6.46 -12.55 31.58
C GLY A 317 -5.73 -12.32 32.91
N LEU A 318 -4.47 -11.88 32.85
CA LEU A 318 -3.64 -11.65 34.03
C LEU A 318 -3.95 -10.30 34.68
N THR A 319 -3.72 -10.19 35.98
CA THR A 319 -3.74 -8.89 36.67
C THR A 319 -2.49 -8.07 36.35
N PRO A 320 -2.45 -6.75 36.63
CA PRO A 320 -1.26 -5.94 36.42
C PRO A 320 0.00 -6.44 37.16
N ALA A 321 -0.17 -7.05 38.34
CA ALA A 321 0.96 -7.60 39.10
C ALA A 321 1.46 -8.94 38.52
N GLU A 322 0.52 -9.80 38.10
CA GLU A 322 0.77 -11.09 37.47
C GLU A 322 1.46 -10.92 36.11
N ALA A 323 0.96 -10.03 35.26
CA ALA A 323 1.53 -9.79 33.94
C ALA A 323 2.93 -9.18 34.01
N ARG A 324 3.18 -8.28 34.98
CA ARG A 324 4.55 -7.81 35.26
C ARG A 324 5.45 -8.98 35.65
N LEU A 325 4.96 -9.93 36.47
CA LEU A 325 5.75 -11.10 36.90
C LEU A 325 6.05 -12.03 35.72
N ALA A 326 5.06 -12.34 34.90
CA ALA A 326 5.20 -13.13 33.69
C ALA A 326 6.20 -12.51 32.70
N ALA A 327 6.11 -11.19 32.45
CA ALA A 327 7.05 -10.47 31.59
C ALA A 327 8.49 -10.51 32.13
N GLY A 328 8.68 -10.33 33.44
CA GLY A 328 10.01 -10.43 34.06
C GLY A 328 10.61 -11.84 33.97
N LEU A 329 9.78 -12.87 34.15
CA LEU A 329 10.22 -14.26 34.02
C LEU A 329 10.60 -14.59 32.56
N ALA A 330 9.84 -14.10 31.58
CA ALA A 330 10.16 -14.24 30.17
C ALA A 330 11.44 -13.48 29.75
N ALA A 331 11.79 -12.42 30.48
CA ALA A 331 13.06 -11.71 30.34
C ALA A 331 14.24 -12.41 31.02
N GLY A 332 14.06 -13.62 31.57
CA GLY A 332 15.09 -14.37 32.25
C GLY A 332 15.40 -13.90 33.68
N GLN A 333 14.58 -13.03 34.26
CA GLN A 333 14.79 -12.56 35.64
C GLN A 333 14.36 -13.63 36.64
N ASP A 334 15.20 -13.90 37.64
CA ASP A 334 14.83 -14.82 38.71
C ASP A 334 13.78 -14.22 39.68
N LEU A 335 13.06 -15.10 40.38
CA LEU A 335 12.01 -14.72 41.33
C LEU A 335 12.52 -13.86 42.49
N ARG A 336 13.76 -14.06 42.95
CA ARG A 336 14.33 -13.31 44.09
C ARG A 336 14.67 -11.88 43.69
N GLN A 337 15.23 -11.69 42.50
CA GLN A 337 15.48 -10.36 41.91
C GLN A 337 14.18 -9.59 41.73
N GLN A 338 13.14 -10.27 41.24
CA GLN A 338 11.83 -9.65 41.10
C GLN A 338 11.18 -9.30 42.45
N ALA A 339 11.37 -10.14 43.48
CA ALA A 339 10.89 -9.87 44.84
C ALA A 339 11.53 -8.59 45.41
N ARG A 340 12.88 -8.50 45.31
CA ARG A 340 13.66 -7.34 45.73
C ARG A 340 13.23 -6.06 45.02
N ARG A 341 13.10 -6.10 43.69
CA ARG A 341 12.70 -4.92 42.89
C ARG A 341 11.30 -4.40 43.20
N ARG A 342 10.41 -5.27 43.69
CA ARG A 342 9.01 -4.92 43.98
C ARG A 342 8.73 -4.66 45.45
N GLY A 343 9.72 -4.83 46.33
CA GLY A 343 9.53 -4.67 47.78
C GLY A 343 8.57 -5.70 48.39
N VAL A 344 8.50 -6.92 47.83
CA VAL A 344 7.64 -8.01 48.34
C VAL A 344 8.46 -9.24 48.70
N SER A 345 7.92 -10.12 49.53
CA SER A 345 8.60 -11.39 49.87
C SER A 345 8.64 -12.36 48.67
N PRO A 346 9.66 -13.22 48.56
CA PRO A 346 9.69 -14.30 47.59
C PRO A 346 8.46 -15.21 47.66
N GLU A 347 7.93 -15.45 48.85
CA GLU A 347 6.71 -16.23 49.12
C GLU A 347 5.49 -15.61 48.43
N THR A 348 5.31 -14.29 48.49
CA THR A 348 4.23 -13.58 47.79
C THR A 348 4.32 -13.76 46.27
N LEU A 349 5.53 -13.68 45.69
CA LEU A 349 5.70 -13.94 44.26
C LEU A 349 5.47 -15.41 43.88
N ARG A 350 5.78 -16.37 44.76
CA ARG A 350 5.43 -17.79 44.52
C ARG A 350 3.91 -17.98 44.48
N SER A 351 3.16 -17.30 45.35
CA SER A 351 1.69 -17.30 45.32
C SER A 351 1.15 -16.69 44.02
N HIS A 352 1.71 -15.56 43.57
CA HIS A 352 1.35 -14.97 42.27
C HIS A 352 1.68 -15.92 41.10
N LEU A 353 2.84 -16.58 41.12
CA LEU A 353 3.20 -17.57 40.09
C LEU A 353 2.25 -18.78 40.07
N ALA A 354 1.79 -19.23 41.24
CA ALA A 354 0.75 -20.27 41.32
C ALA A 354 -0.58 -19.81 40.72
N ALA A 355 -0.99 -18.57 40.99
CA ALA A 355 -2.19 -17.99 40.41
C ALA A 355 -2.09 -17.85 38.87
N ILE A 356 -0.95 -17.36 38.35
CA ILE A 356 -0.70 -17.26 36.91
C ILE A 356 -0.83 -18.64 36.26
N ARG A 357 -0.13 -19.64 36.80
CA ARG A 357 -0.16 -21.02 36.27
C ARG A 357 -1.57 -21.61 36.23
N ARG A 358 -2.37 -21.36 37.26
CA ARG A 358 -3.78 -21.77 37.29
C ARG A 358 -4.60 -21.07 36.20
N LYS A 359 -4.38 -19.77 35.97
CA LYS A 359 -5.06 -19.00 34.92
C LYS A 359 -4.63 -19.40 33.51
N THR A 360 -3.37 -19.76 33.32
CA THR A 360 -2.81 -20.10 32.00
C THR A 360 -2.78 -21.59 31.69
N GLY A 361 -3.21 -22.45 32.62
CA GLY A 361 -3.13 -23.91 32.49
C GLY A 361 -1.71 -24.49 32.52
N CYS A 362 -0.69 -23.69 32.82
CA CYS A 362 0.70 -24.14 32.85
C CYS A 362 1.00 -24.91 34.15
N ARG A 363 1.74 -26.01 34.07
CA ARG A 363 2.16 -26.79 35.25
C ARG A 363 3.50 -26.32 35.77
N ARG A 364 4.42 -26.00 34.87
CA ARG A 364 5.80 -25.58 35.20
C ARG A 364 6.07 -24.13 34.82
N GLN A 365 7.01 -23.48 35.53
CA GLN A 365 7.46 -22.12 35.19
C GLN A 365 8.01 -22.06 33.76
N ALA A 366 8.74 -23.09 33.31
CA ALA A 366 9.24 -23.17 31.95
C ALA A 366 8.12 -23.18 30.89
N GLU A 367 7.00 -23.83 31.17
CA GLU A 367 5.82 -23.84 30.29
C GLU A 367 5.16 -22.46 30.22
N LEU A 368 5.09 -21.74 31.36
CA LEU A 368 4.62 -20.36 31.37
C LEU A 368 5.54 -19.45 30.56
N VAL A 369 6.86 -19.59 30.72
CA VAL A 369 7.83 -18.82 29.94
C VAL A 369 7.71 -19.12 28.44
N ALA A 370 7.57 -20.40 28.07
CA ALA A 370 7.35 -20.80 26.68
C ALA A 370 6.06 -20.21 26.11
N LEU A 371 4.94 -20.29 26.86
CA LEU A 371 3.66 -19.70 26.47
C LEU A 371 3.81 -18.19 26.23
N VAL A 372 4.39 -17.47 27.20
CA VAL A 372 4.58 -16.01 27.10
C VAL A 372 5.45 -15.64 25.89
N LEU A 373 6.49 -16.41 25.58
CA LEU A 373 7.34 -16.18 24.42
C LEU A 373 6.65 -16.53 23.09
N GLN A 374 5.68 -17.44 23.08
CA GLN A 374 4.91 -17.82 21.88
C GLN A 374 3.74 -16.89 21.61
N THR A 375 3.12 -16.32 22.66
CA THR A 375 1.95 -15.42 22.54
C THR A 375 2.28 -14.08 21.86
N CYS A 376 3.56 -13.74 21.70
CA CYS A 376 4.00 -12.41 21.24
C CYS A 376 5.18 -12.44 20.26
N ALA A 377 5.40 -13.57 19.58
CA ALA A 377 6.47 -13.76 18.59
C ALA A 377 6.14 -13.14 17.23
#